data_AF-A0A7K4B050-F1
#
_entry.id   AF-A0A7K4B050-F1
#
_cell.length_a   1.000
_cell.length_b   1.000
_cell.length_c   1.000
_cell.angle_alpha   90.00
_cell.angle_beta   90.00
_cell.angle_gamma   90.00
#
_symmetry.space_group_name_H-M   'P 1'
#
loop_
_entity.id
_entity.type
_entity.pdbx_description
1 polymer ?
#
loop_
_entity_poly.entity_id
_entity_poly.type
_entity_poly.pdbx_seq_one_letter_code
_entity_poly.pdbx_strand_id
1 'polypeptide(L)'
;MKNSAVSEILGAVLMVSIVITGMALIGIILFSSPPPDSIPKIAFSVYACCEEDGTDKTVIISHQGGDPIRWSDIEFIINPEEGVTPVSREKLIYETDSTELFKTGDILKIITPKNPHHLIIYKTSGSNQTILDTTFTSFKC
;
A
#
# COMPACT_ATOMS: atom_id res chain seq x y z
N MET A 1 -53.53 36.96 -28.34
CA MET A 1 -53.31 35.65 -27.67
C MET A 1 -51.84 35.27 -27.81
N LYS A 2 -51.24 34.56 -26.83
CA LYS A 2 -49.85 34.00 -26.81
C LYS A 2 -48.71 34.82 -26.15
N ASN A 3 -48.86 35.25 -24.89
CA ASN A 3 -47.68 35.47 -24.03
C ASN A 3 -47.67 34.52 -22.81
N SER A 4 -48.84 34.06 -22.33
CA SER A 4 -48.93 33.20 -21.13
C SER A 4 -48.39 31.78 -21.33
N ALA A 5 -48.44 31.24 -22.54
CA ALA A 5 -47.91 29.89 -22.84
C ALA A 5 -46.37 29.82 -22.76
N VAL A 6 -45.68 30.97 -22.86
CA VAL A 6 -44.22 31.00 -22.81
C VAL A 6 -43.70 30.71 -21.40
N SER A 7 -44.39 31.21 -20.37
CA SER A 7 -44.02 30.98 -18.96
C SER A 7 -44.20 29.52 -18.53
N GLU A 8 -45.25 28.87 -19.02
CA GLU A 8 -45.52 27.45 -18.76
C GLU A 8 -44.41 26.56 -19.34
N ILE A 9 -44.04 26.81 -20.60
CA ILE A 9 -42.96 26.08 -21.27
C ILE A 9 -41.62 26.35 -20.60
N LEU A 10 -41.33 27.60 -20.23
CA LEU A 10 -40.08 27.96 -19.57
C LEU A 10 -39.96 27.31 -18.20
N GLY A 11 -41.05 27.25 -17.43
CA GLY A 11 -41.12 26.55 -16.15
C GLY A 11 -40.89 25.05 -16.29
N ALA A 12 -41.49 24.43 -17.30
CA ALA A 12 -41.28 23.01 -17.59
C ALA A 12 -39.80 22.70 -17.95
N VAL A 13 -39.19 23.53 -18.80
CA VAL A 13 -37.77 23.37 -19.19
C VAL A 13 -36.84 23.56 -17.99
N LEU A 14 -37.11 24.56 -17.14
CA LEU A 14 -36.35 24.79 -15.91
C LEU A 14 -36.47 23.63 -14.91
N MET A 15 -37.66 23.05 -14.77
CA MET A 15 -37.86 21.91 -13.87
C MET A 15 -37.05 20.70 -14.34
N VAL A 16 -37.13 20.38 -15.64
CA VAL A 16 -36.41 19.23 -16.22
C VAL A 16 -34.90 19.41 -16.11
N SER A 17 -34.38 20.61 -16.38
CA SER A 17 -32.93 20.86 -16.30
C SER A 17 -32.39 20.72 -14.87
N ILE A 18 -33.12 21.20 -13.86
CA ILE A 18 -32.74 21.04 -12.45
C ILE A 18 -32.74 19.57 -12.05
N VAL A 19 -33.75 18.80 -12.45
CA VAL A 19 -33.83 17.36 -12.15
C VAL A 19 -32.67 16.60 -12.78
N ILE A 20 -32.38 16.85 -14.06
CA ILE A 20 -31.26 16.20 -14.76
C ILE A 20 -29.93 16.57 -14.10
N THR A 21 -29.74 17.83 -13.73
CA THR A 21 -28.52 18.29 -13.05
C THR A 21 -28.38 17.64 -11.68
N GLY A 22 -29.46 17.55 -10.91
CA GLY A 22 -29.48 16.87 -9.62
C GLY A 22 -29.14 15.38 -9.74
N MET A 23 -29.73 14.69 -10.72
CA MET A 23 -29.40 13.28 -11.00
C MET A 23 -27.94 13.10 -11.43
N ALA A 24 -27.40 14.01 -12.24
CA ALA A 24 -26.00 13.97 -12.66
C ALA A 24 -25.05 14.12 -11.45
N LEU A 25 -25.34 15.04 -10.53
CA LEU A 25 -24.54 15.21 -9.31
C LEU A 25 -24.57 13.96 -8.42
N ILE A 26 -25.74 13.35 -8.24
CA ILE A 26 -25.88 12.10 -7.50
C ILE A 26 -25.06 10.99 -8.18
N GLY A 27 -25.12 10.90 -9.51
CA GLY A 27 -24.29 9.96 -10.28
C GLY A 27 -22.80 10.16 -10.03
N ILE A 28 -22.32 11.40 -10.06
CA ILE A 28 -20.90 11.70 -9.77
C ILE A 28 -20.54 11.24 -8.36
N ILE A 29 -21.36 11.52 -7.34
CA ILE A 29 -21.06 11.12 -5.96
C ILE A 29 -20.98 9.60 -5.83
N LEU A 30 -21.91 8.86 -6.45
CA LEU A 30 -21.95 7.40 -6.37
C LEU A 30 -20.85 6.71 -7.18
N PHE A 31 -20.45 7.26 -8.32
CA PHE A 31 -19.55 6.61 -9.27
C PHE A 31 -18.13 7.21 -9.34
N SER A 32 -17.86 8.32 -8.66
CA SER A 32 -16.51 8.94 -8.62
C SER A 32 -15.55 8.26 -7.64
N SER A 33 -16.03 7.34 -6.82
CA SER A 33 -15.17 6.61 -5.90
C SER A 33 -14.29 5.63 -6.69
N PRO A 34 -12.95 5.68 -6.57
CA PRO A 34 -12.10 4.68 -7.19
C PRO A 34 -12.45 3.29 -6.63
N PRO A 35 -12.25 2.22 -7.41
CA PRO A 35 -12.42 0.86 -6.92
C PRO A 35 -11.60 0.66 -5.63
N PRO A 36 -12.10 -0.11 -4.66
CA PRO A 36 -11.33 -0.45 -3.48
C PRO A 36 -9.98 -1.05 -3.90
N ASP A 37 -8.89 -0.53 -3.33
CA ASP A 37 -7.56 -1.10 -3.54
C ASP A 37 -7.56 -2.57 -3.12
N SER A 38 -7.23 -3.47 -4.04
CA SER A 38 -7.08 -4.88 -3.71
C SER A 38 -5.84 -5.06 -2.83
N ILE A 39 -6.02 -5.72 -1.69
CA ILE A 39 -4.92 -6.16 -0.84
C ILE A 39 -4.14 -7.22 -1.62
N PRO A 40 -2.86 -6.95 -1.98
CA PRO A 40 -2.08 -7.91 -2.76
C PRO A 40 -1.85 -9.16 -1.92
N LYS A 41 -2.02 -10.32 -2.55
CA LYS A 41 -1.76 -11.61 -1.92
C LYS A 41 -0.31 -11.95 -2.18
N ILE A 42 0.57 -11.61 -1.25
CA ILE A 42 2.00 -11.86 -1.32
C ILE A 42 2.43 -12.79 -0.18
N ALA A 43 3.33 -13.72 -0.47
CA ALA A 43 3.94 -14.58 0.53
C ALA A 43 5.39 -14.13 0.75
N PHE A 44 5.74 -13.79 1.98
CA PHE A 44 7.12 -13.50 2.37
C PHE A 44 7.71 -14.70 3.10
N SER A 45 9.01 -14.87 2.96
CA SER A 45 9.79 -15.69 3.88
C SER A 45 10.90 -14.85 4.49
N VAL A 46 10.96 -14.88 5.82
CA VAL A 46 11.78 -13.99 6.63
C VAL A 46 12.69 -14.81 7.53
N TYR A 47 13.99 -14.58 7.42
CA TYR A 47 15.02 -15.16 8.28
C TYR A 47 15.98 -14.07 8.72
N ALA A 48 16.71 -14.26 9.81
CA ALA A 48 17.85 -13.39 10.12
C ALA A 48 19.07 -14.22 10.45
N CYS A 49 20.22 -13.66 10.08
CA CYS A 49 21.53 -14.24 10.29
C CYS A 49 22.40 -13.23 11.00
N CYS A 50 23.39 -13.73 11.74
CA CYS A 50 24.42 -12.90 12.35
C CYS A 50 25.55 -12.76 11.35
N GLU A 51 26.10 -11.56 11.22
CA GLU A 51 27.36 -11.43 10.51
C GLU A 51 28.52 -11.98 11.36
N GLU A 52 29.60 -12.39 10.71
CA GLU A 52 30.75 -13.06 11.34
C GLU A 52 31.39 -12.21 12.46
N ASP A 53 31.27 -10.89 12.38
CA ASP A 53 31.80 -9.94 13.36
C ASP A 53 30.90 -9.74 14.59
N GLY A 54 29.67 -10.29 14.60
CA GLY A 54 28.74 -10.29 15.73
C GLY A 54 28.11 -8.94 16.09
N THR A 55 28.59 -7.83 15.50
CA THR A 55 28.10 -6.46 15.75
C THR A 55 26.80 -6.14 15.03
N ASP A 56 26.66 -6.62 13.79
CA ASP A 56 25.50 -6.38 12.94
C ASP A 56 24.77 -7.70 12.63
N LYS A 57 23.46 -7.57 12.41
CA LYS A 57 22.57 -8.68 12.08
C LYS A 57 21.83 -8.35 10.81
N THR A 58 21.63 -9.36 9.97
CA THR A 58 21.02 -9.18 8.65
C THR A 58 19.69 -9.92 8.60
N VAL A 59 18.61 -9.18 8.42
CA VAL A 59 17.27 -9.72 8.16
C VAL A 59 17.13 -9.91 6.66
N ILE A 60 16.85 -11.13 6.24
CA ILE A 60 16.66 -11.54 4.85
C ILE A 60 15.17 -11.79 4.62
N ILE A 61 14.59 -11.09 3.67
CA ILE A 61 13.18 -11.16 3.27
C ILE A 61 13.15 -11.59 1.82
N SER A 62 12.42 -12.66 1.51
CA SER A 62 12.29 -13.19 0.15
C SER A 62 10.85 -13.26 -0.29
N HIS A 63 10.59 -12.96 -1.55
CA HIS A 63 9.26 -13.09 -2.14
C HIS A 63 9.01 -14.53 -2.59
N GLN A 64 8.16 -15.25 -1.87
CA GLN A 64 7.89 -16.69 -2.10
C GLN A 64 6.74 -16.95 -3.07
N GLY A 65 5.98 -15.93 -3.47
CA GLY A 65 4.90 -16.08 -4.46
C GLY A 65 3.82 -15.02 -4.31
N GLY A 66 2.88 -15.02 -5.24
CA GLY A 66 1.74 -14.12 -5.22
C GLY A 66 1.87 -12.89 -6.12
N ASP A 67 1.21 -11.79 -5.72
CA ASP A 67 1.14 -10.56 -6.50
C ASP A 67 2.43 -9.74 -6.39
N PRO A 68 3.03 -9.28 -7.51
CA PRO A 68 4.16 -8.36 -7.46
C PRO A 68 3.74 -7.01 -6.89
N ILE A 69 4.65 -6.36 -6.16
CA ILE A 69 4.39 -5.10 -5.46
C ILE A 69 5.54 -4.12 -5.72
N ARG A 70 5.24 -2.83 -5.83
CA ARG A 70 6.26 -1.81 -6.07
C ARG A 70 7.13 -1.61 -4.84
N TRP A 71 8.44 -1.49 -5.03
CA TRP A 71 9.38 -1.20 -3.95
C TRP A 71 9.07 0.11 -3.22
N SER A 72 8.54 1.11 -3.95
CA SER A 72 8.10 2.40 -3.39
C SER A 72 6.95 2.27 -2.40
N ASP A 73 6.18 1.19 -2.49
CA ASP A 73 4.93 1.03 -1.77
C ASP A 73 5.11 0.07 -0.59
N ILE A 74 6.30 -0.48 -0.36
CA ILE A 74 6.58 -1.40 0.74
C ILE A 74 7.43 -0.70 1.77
N GLU A 75 7.05 -0.88 3.04
CA GLU A 75 7.82 -0.41 4.18
C GLU A 75 7.94 -1.52 5.23
N PHE A 76 9.02 -1.42 6.01
CA PHE A 76 9.43 -2.43 6.98
C PHE A 76 9.61 -1.77 8.34
N ILE A 77 9.07 -2.38 9.39
CA ILE A 77 9.32 -1.98 10.78
C ILE A 77 9.92 -3.17 11.52
N ILE A 78 11.07 -2.93 12.15
CA ILE A 78 11.77 -3.92 12.97
C ILE A 78 11.62 -3.50 14.42
N ASN A 79 11.24 -4.43 15.28
CA ASN A 79 11.05 -4.25 16.71
C ASN A 79 10.12 -3.06 17.03
N PRO A 80 8.84 -3.12 16.59
CA PRO A 80 7.87 -2.05 16.82
C PRO A 80 7.70 -1.66 18.30
N GLU A 81 8.03 -2.55 19.23
CA GLU A 81 8.07 -2.30 20.67
C GLU A 81 9.09 -1.24 21.10
N GLU A 82 10.16 -1.05 20.32
CA GLU A 82 11.18 -0.02 20.57
C GLU A 82 10.87 1.29 19.84
N GLY A 83 9.99 1.24 18.84
CA GLY A 83 9.60 2.39 18.03
C GLY A 83 8.96 1.96 16.70
N VAL A 84 7.97 2.73 16.24
CA VAL A 84 7.19 2.43 15.03
C VAL A 84 7.73 3.17 13.81
N THR A 85 9.04 3.43 13.76
CA THR A 85 9.67 4.14 12.66
C THR A 85 10.03 3.17 11.53
N PRO A 86 9.64 3.46 10.27
CA PRO A 86 10.02 2.62 9.14
C PRO A 86 11.53 2.58 8.96
N VAL A 87 12.06 1.44 8.52
CA VAL A 87 13.46 1.31 8.14
C VAL A 87 13.76 2.22 6.96
N SER A 88 14.80 3.05 7.08
CA SER A 88 15.22 3.94 6.00
C SER A 88 15.67 3.15 4.77
N ARG A 89 15.27 3.62 3.58
CA ARG A 89 15.55 2.94 2.30
C ARG A 89 17.02 2.80 1.98
N GLU A 90 17.87 3.68 2.52
CA GLU A 90 19.32 3.60 2.37
C GLU A 90 19.96 2.41 3.09
N LYS A 91 19.23 1.79 4.02
CA LYS A 91 19.65 0.59 4.75
C LYS A 91 19.19 -0.71 4.09
N LEU A 92 18.44 -0.61 3.00
CA LEU A 92 17.88 -1.73 2.26
C LEU A 92 18.84 -2.14 1.15
N ILE A 93 19.21 -3.41 1.13
CA ILE A 93 20.05 -4.02 0.09
C ILE A 93 19.15 -4.92 -0.75
N TYR A 94 18.99 -4.59 -2.03
CA TYR A 94 18.11 -5.30 -2.96
C TYR A 94 18.90 -6.28 -3.81
N GLU A 95 18.52 -7.55 -3.77
CA GLU A 95 19.02 -8.60 -4.65
C GLU A 95 17.87 -9.00 -5.59
N THR A 96 17.76 -8.26 -6.69
CA THR A 96 16.67 -8.37 -7.66
C THR A 96 17.15 -7.96 -9.06
N ASP A 97 16.51 -8.51 -10.08
CA ASP A 97 16.67 -8.08 -11.48
C ASP A 97 15.76 -6.90 -11.84
N SER A 98 14.91 -6.45 -10.93
CA SER A 98 13.85 -5.46 -11.15
C SER A 98 14.00 -4.26 -10.20
N THR A 99 14.14 -3.06 -10.77
CA THR A 99 14.31 -1.82 -10.00
C THR A 99 12.99 -1.26 -9.46
N GLU A 100 11.85 -1.66 -10.02
CA GLU A 100 10.54 -1.06 -9.70
C GLU A 100 9.63 -1.99 -8.89
N LEU A 101 9.68 -3.29 -9.20
CA LEU A 101 8.80 -4.30 -8.61
C LEU A 101 9.61 -5.29 -7.78
N PHE A 102 9.09 -5.61 -6.60
CA PHE A 102 9.41 -6.80 -5.83
C PHE A 102 8.56 -7.96 -6.33
N LYS A 103 9.20 -8.95 -6.95
CA LYS A 103 8.57 -10.12 -7.57
C LYS A 103 9.10 -11.42 -6.97
N THR A 104 8.46 -12.53 -7.31
CA THR A 104 8.85 -13.86 -6.80
C THR A 104 10.30 -14.17 -7.13
N GLY A 105 11.04 -14.64 -6.12
CA GLY A 105 12.47 -14.95 -6.19
C GLY A 105 13.38 -13.79 -5.79
N ASP A 106 12.87 -12.56 -5.73
CA ASP A 106 13.64 -11.42 -5.26
C ASP A 106 13.91 -11.53 -3.76
N ILE A 107 15.06 -10.99 -3.36
CA ILE A 107 15.53 -10.99 -1.98
C ILE A 107 15.85 -9.55 -1.57
N LEU A 108 15.46 -9.21 -0.34
CA LEU A 108 15.79 -7.97 0.32
C LEU A 108 16.54 -8.27 1.61
N LYS A 109 17.63 -7.54 1.85
CA LYS A 109 18.41 -7.63 3.09
C LYS A 109 18.34 -6.31 3.83
N ILE A 110 18.18 -6.40 5.15
CA ILE A 110 18.17 -5.27 6.07
C ILE A 110 19.22 -5.52 7.14
N ILE A 111 20.25 -4.68 7.16
CA ILE A 111 21.27 -4.72 8.21
C ILE A 111 20.72 -3.99 9.44
N THR A 112 20.90 -4.54 10.64
CA THR A 112 20.48 -3.93 11.89
C THR A 112 21.48 -4.18 13.00
N PRO A 113 21.86 -3.15 13.79
CA PRO A 113 22.79 -3.32 14.90
C PRO A 113 22.12 -3.98 16.12
N LYS A 114 20.79 -4.07 16.14
CA LYS A 114 20.01 -4.66 17.22
C LYS A 114 19.47 -6.01 16.82
N ASN A 115 19.23 -6.89 17.79
CA ASN A 115 18.61 -8.18 17.54
C ASN A 115 17.18 -7.99 17.03
N PRO A 116 16.85 -8.36 15.79
CA PRO A 116 15.47 -8.37 15.37
C PRO A 116 14.74 -9.44 16.18
N HIS A 117 13.49 -9.18 16.55
CA HIS A 117 12.58 -10.13 17.22
C HIS A 117 11.20 -10.13 16.57
N HIS A 118 10.79 -8.98 16.05
CA HIS A 118 9.49 -8.79 15.40
C HIS A 118 9.67 -7.93 14.15
N LEU A 119 9.19 -8.43 13.00
CA LEU A 119 9.14 -7.70 11.74
C LEU A 119 7.69 -7.51 11.32
N ILE A 120 7.34 -6.27 10.95
CA ILE A 120 6.08 -5.95 10.30
C ILE A 120 6.39 -5.44 8.89
N ILE A 121 5.69 -6.01 7.91
CA ILE A 121 5.75 -5.61 6.51
C ILE A 121 4.38 -5.04 6.13
N TYR A 122 4.36 -3.81 5.61
CA TYR A 122 3.11 -3.20 5.15
C TYR A 122 3.27 -2.51 3.81
N LYS A 123 2.14 -2.42 3.12
CA LYS A 123 1.97 -1.65 1.90
C LYS A 123 1.45 -0.25 2.23
N THR A 124 2.04 0.76 1.61
CA THR A 124 1.54 2.13 1.59
C THR A 124 1.01 2.45 0.18
N SER A 125 -0.29 2.73 0.07
CA SER A 125 -0.95 3.19 -1.16
C SER A 125 -1.63 4.53 -0.88
N GLY A 126 -0.97 5.63 -1.26
CA GLY A 126 -1.43 6.98 -0.90
C GLY A 126 -1.48 7.19 0.62
N SER A 127 -2.66 7.44 1.18
CA SER A 127 -2.88 7.55 2.63
C SER A 127 -3.22 6.22 3.32
N ASN A 128 -3.40 5.15 2.56
CA ASN A 128 -3.83 3.86 3.10
C ASN A 128 -2.61 2.99 3.41
N GLN A 129 -2.61 2.38 4.59
CA GLN A 129 -1.62 1.40 5.01
C GLN A 129 -2.30 0.05 5.19
N THR A 130 -1.68 -1.01 4.69
CA THR A 130 -2.19 -2.38 4.83
C THR A 130 -1.06 -3.30 5.25
N ILE A 131 -1.23 -3.98 6.38
CA ILE A 131 -0.26 -4.99 6.84
C ILE A 131 -0.32 -6.16 5.87
N LEU A 132 0.83 -6.49 5.28
CA LEU A 132 0.96 -7.62 4.37
C LEU A 132 1.39 -8.87 5.12
N ASP A 133 2.31 -8.72 6.08
CA ASP A 133 2.78 -9.81 6.92
C ASP A 133 3.29 -9.29 8.27
N THR A 134 3.20 -10.14 9.28
CA THR A 134 3.77 -9.92 10.61
C THR A 134 4.47 -11.20 11.05
N THR A 135 5.80 -11.13 11.15
CA THR A 135 6.61 -12.29 11.49
C THR A 135 7.24 -12.08 12.86
N PHE A 136 6.93 -12.99 13.78
CA PHE A 136 7.57 -13.11 15.07
C PHE A 136 8.58 -14.24 15.00
N THR A 137 9.87 -13.90 14.97
CA THR A 137 10.91 -14.92 14.94
C THR A 137 11.85 -14.68 16.11
N SER A 138 12.12 -15.74 16.87
CA SER A 138 13.32 -15.77 17.71
C SER A 138 14.50 -15.91 16.76
N PHE A 139 15.02 -14.78 16.30
CA PHE A 139 16.20 -14.74 15.46
C PHE A 139 17.39 -15.14 16.35
N LYS A 140 17.67 -16.44 16.38
CA LYS A 140 18.84 -17.00 17.05
C LYS A 140 20.09 -16.64 16.25
N CYS A 141 20.62 -15.49 16.60
CA CYS A 141 22.03 -15.40 16.92
C CYS A 141 22.22 -15.88 18.35
#